data_AF-A0A5W0TR83-F1
#
_entry.id   AF-A0A5W0TR83-F1
#
_cell.length_a   1.000
_cell.length_b   1.000
_cell.length_c   1.000
_cell.angle_alpha   90.00
_cell.angle_beta   90.00
_cell.angle_gamma   90.00
#
_symmetry.space_group_name_H-M   'P 1'
#
loop_
_entity.id
_entity.type
_entity.pdbx_description
1 polymer ?
#
loop_
_entity_poly.entity_id
_entity_poly.type
_entity_poly.pdbx_seq_one_letter_code
_entity_poly.pdbx_strand_id
1 'polypeptide(L)'
;MFTAIDNILNSTQLSGEAYFVAEHQGQLDIFRVALEPGAEQKLTQSFSRSLKRDVVDPNTGQNTLPLVSSLLSRDKQVHEYDHQVINYLPPALAKMADVLSFGVNNTPTDFDFAQQNLSTVKGIVYYLCDGQGNGVVVYQHKYPIALHKKTKLSYFSANGRTLDEVTHDSIDINGNVDFFYFDNKYYALNINLLERAYGLEQVINNLAANATPHIIALNILDVSNHPNPADIFNDMHRNRNFMRRLATTANSPLLQNGTINIANIQTLIQNFPILGRNIIINQAGLIELSSKKQKLYFIRLLNNEASFTALNLEPFLAVGKDSAA
;
A
#
# COMPACT_ATOMS: atom_id res chain seq x y z
N MET A 1 -18.15 -2.63 1.05
CA MET A 1 -17.12 -2.14 2.00
C MET A 1 -17.48 -0.78 2.61
N PHE A 2 -17.47 0.32 1.85
CA PHE A 2 -17.63 1.68 2.43
C PHE A 2 -18.93 1.88 3.22
N THR A 3 -20.05 1.34 2.75
CA THR A 3 -21.33 1.35 3.51
C THR A 3 -21.21 0.62 4.84
N ALA A 4 -20.47 -0.50 4.91
CA ALA A 4 -20.29 -1.25 6.14
C ALA A 4 -19.40 -0.47 7.13
N ILE A 5 -18.32 0.14 6.64
CA ILE A 5 -17.51 1.07 7.44
C ILE A 5 -18.39 2.22 7.94
N ASP A 6 -19.20 2.83 7.07
CA ASP A 6 -20.08 3.93 7.44
C ASP A 6 -21.09 3.55 8.54
N ASN A 7 -21.66 2.34 8.46
CA ASN A 7 -22.56 1.85 9.50
C ASN A 7 -21.87 1.71 10.86
N ILE A 8 -20.62 1.22 10.88
CA ILE A 8 -19.80 1.15 12.11
C ILE A 8 -19.61 2.56 12.68
N LEU A 9 -19.19 3.51 11.83
CA LEU A 9 -18.88 4.88 12.24
C LEU A 9 -20.11 5.66 12.76
N ASN A 10 -21.31 5.28 12.36
CA ASN A 10 -22.58 5.88 12.80
C ASN A 10 -23.25 5.10 13.95
N SER A 11 -22.62 4.04 14.47
CA SER A 11 -23.17 3.29 15.60
C SER A 11 -23.29 4.17 16.84
N THR A 12 -24.40 4.03 17.56
CA THR A 12 -24.60 4.67 18.87
C THR A 12 -23.70 4.09 19.96
N GLN A 13 -23.12 2.92 19.70
CA GLN A 13 -22.19 2.20 20.59
C GLN A 13 -20.75 2.28 20.09
N LEU A 14 -20.44 3.21 19.18
CA LEU A 14 -19.08 3.37 18.67
C LEU A 14 -18.08 3.59 19.82
N SER A 15 -17.13 2.67 19.94
CA SER A 15 -16.01 2.74 20.85
C SER A 15 -14.68 2.61 20.10
N GLY A 16 -13.59 2.94 20.78
CA GLY A 16 -12.26 2.95 20.18
C GLY A 16 -11.20 2.50 21.17
N GLU A 17 -10.32 1.60 20.74
CA GLU A 17 -9.19 1.14 21.54
C GLU A 17 -7.86 1.50 20.87
N ALA A 18 -6.92 2.00 21.66
CA ALA A 18 -5.61 2.43 21.18
C ALA A 18 -4.52 1.40 21.47
N TYR A 19 -3.63 1.24 20.51
CA TYR A 19 -2.49 0.35 20.57
C TYR A 19 -1.25 1.03 20.00
N PHE A 20 -0.10 0.85 20.63
CA PHE A 20 1.19 1.24 20.08
C PHE A 20 1.83 0.06 19.37
N VAL A 21 2.31 0.29 18.16
CA VAL A 21 3.26 -0.59 17.50
C VAL A 21 4.66 -0.08 17.84
N ALA A 22 5.37 -0.82 18.67
CA ALA A 22 6.65 -0.40 19.24
C ALA A 22 7.71 -1.48 19.10
N GLU A 23 8.97 -1.03 19.01
CA GLU A 23 10.12 -1.91 18.98
C GLU A 23 10.49 -2.38 20.39
N HIS A 24 10.48 -3.69 20.62
CA HIS A 24 10.84 -4.31 21.87
C HIS A 24 11.78 -5.49 21.58
N GLN A 25 12.98 -5.48 22.18
CA GLN A 25 14.01 -6.52 21.98
C GLN A 25 14.38 -6.77 20.50
N GLY A 26 14.33 -5.73 19.67
CA GLY A 26 14.64 -5.80 18.23
C GLY A 26 13.52 -6.37 17.36
N GLN A 27 12.34 -6.61 17.92
CA GLN A 27 11.14 -7.00 17.19
C GLN A 27 10.05 -5.94 17.33
N LEU A 28 9.14 -5.88 16.36
CA LEU A 28 7.96 -5.02 16.45
C LEU A 28 6.85 -5.80 17.13
N ASP A 29 6.30 -5.22 18.18
CA ASP A 29 5.16 -5.74 18.94
C ASP A 29 4.06 -4.70 19.08
N ILE A 30 2.90 -5.16 19.50
CA ILE A 30 1.72 -4.35 19.74
C ILE A 30 1.39 -4.32 21.22
N PHE A 31 1.19 -3.12 21.75
CA PHE A 31 0.91 -2.88 23.17
C PHE A 31 -0.36 -2.07 23.31
N ARG A 32 -1.27 -2.50 24.19
CA ARG A 32 -2.49 -1.74 24.50
C ARG A 32 -2.12 -0.46 25.24
N VAL A 33 -2.81 0.63 24.92
CA VAL A 33 -2.57 1.95 25.52
C VAL A 33 -3.80 2.35 26.31
N ALA A 34 -3.63 2.52 27.62
CA ALA A 34 -4.65 3.12 28.46
C ALA A 34 -4.71 4.63 28.21
N LEU A 35 -5.85 5.10 27.73
CA LEU A 35 -6.15 6.52 27.59
C LEU A 35 -7.13 6.93 28.68
N GLU A 36 -7.03 8.18 29.14
CA GLU A 36 -8.10 8.72 29.99
C GLU A 36 -9.41 8.78 29.19
N PRO A 37 -10.59 8.53 29.82
CA PRO A 37 -11.85 8.36 29.10
C PRO A 37 -12.21 9.53 28.16
N GLY A 38 -11.91 10.77 28.57
CA GLY A 38 -12.15 11.95 27.74
C GLY A 38 -11.21 12.07 26.53
N ALA A 39 -9.98 11.55 26.64
CA ALA A 39 -9.02 11.50 25.53
C ALA A 39 -9.39 10.40 24.54
N GLU A 40 -9.79 9.23 25.04
CA GLU A 40 -10.27 8.11 24.21
C GLU A 40 -11.48 8.51 23.37
N GLN A 41 -12.49 9.13 23.98
CA GLN A 41 -13.68 9.60 23.26
C GLN A 41 -13.32 10.61 22.16
N LYS A 42 -12.42 11.55 22.43
CA LYS A 42 -11.95 12.53 21.43
C LYS A 42 -11.21 11.86 20.28
N LEU A 43 -10.36 10.88 20.57
CA LEU A 43 -9.62 10.13 19.55
C LEU A 43 -10.55 9.25 18.70
N THR A 44 -11.52 8.57 19.32
CA THR A 44 -12.57 7.81 18.62
C THR A 44 -13.29 8.69 17.61
N GLN A 45 -13.75 9.87 18.04
CA GLN A 45 -14.42 10.82 17.16
C GLN A 45 -13.49 11.36 16.06
N SER A 46 -12.22 11.58 16.38
CA SER A 46 -11.22 12.09 15.43
C SER A 46 -10.95 11.10 14.30
N PHE A 47 -10.68 9.83 14.64
CA PHE A 47 -10.48 8.77 13.65
C PHE A 47 -11.75 8.46 12.86
N SER A 48 -12.91 8.43 13.52
CA SER A 48 -14.20 8.25 12.84
C SER A 48 -14.44 9.35 11.79
N ARG A 49 -14.21 10.62 12.14
CA ARG A 49 -14.32 11.75 11.20
C ARG A 49 -13.33 11.63 10.04
N SER A 50 -12.09 11.24 10.28
CA SER A 50 -11.10 11.07 9.21
C SER A 50 -11.45 9.92 8.28
N LEU A 51 -11.90 8.77 8.79
CA LEU A 51 -12.36 7.68 7.94
C LEU A 51 -13.57 8.09 7.09
N LYS A 52 -14.53 8.80 7.70
CA LYS A 52 -15.69 9.32 6.96
C LYS A 52 -15.23 10.23 5.81
N ARG A 53 -14.40 11.23 6.11
CA ARG A 53 -13.89 12.23 5.16
C ARG A 53 -12.99 11.65 4.07
N ASP A 54 -12.06 10.77 4.43
CA ASP A 54 -10.95 10.36 3.55
C ASP A 54 -11.19 8.99 2.90
N VAL A 55 -12.05 8.15 3.49
CA VAL A 55 -12.30 6.77 3.03
C VAL A 55 -13.73 6.58 2.55
N VAL A 56 -14.74 6.97 3.31
CA VAL A 56 -16.14 6.69 2.97
C VAL A 56 -16.66 7.67 1.91
N ASP A 57 -16.66 8.97 2.22
CA ASP A 57 -17.29 9.98 1.38
C ASP A 57 -16.71 10.03 -0.05
N PRO A 58 -15.38 9.99 -0.26
CA PRO A 58 -14.79 10.07 -1.62
C PRO A 58 -15.06 8.83 -2.47
N ASN A 59 -15.42 7.70 -1.85
CA ASN A 59 -15.58 6.41 -2.53
C ASN A 59 -17.04 5.92 -2.52
N THR A 60 -17.98 6.79 -2.19
CA THR A 60 -19.42 6.49 -2.22
C THR A 60 -19.83 6.01 -3.61
N GLY A 61 -20.49 4.85 -3.68
CA GLY A 61 -20.93 4.25 -4.94
C GLY A 61 -19.84 3.54 -5.75
N GLN A 62 -18.58 3.52 -5.28
CA GLN A 62 -17.54 2.71 -5.88
C GLN A 62 -17.61 1.26 -5.37
N ASN A 63 -17.57 0.32 -6.31
CA ASN A 63 -17.62 -1.12 -6.01
C ASN A 63 -16.23 -1.78 -6.00
N THR A 64 -15.21 -1.10 -6.53
CA THR A 64 -13.86 -1.64 -6.68
C THR A 64 -12.83 -0.56 -6.39
N LEU A 65 -11.78 -0.93 -5.68
CA LEU A 65 -10.62 -0.07 -5.44
C LEU A 65 -9.45 -0.45 -6.34
N PRO A 66 -8.65 0.52 -6.79
CA PRO A 66 -7.39 0.23 -7.47
C PRO A 66 -6.40 -0.48 -6.54
N LEU A 67 -5.61 -1.40 -7.09
CA LEU A 67 -4.54 -2.09 -6.37
C LEU A 67 -3.27 -1.24 -6.32
N VAL A 68 -2.52 -1.32 -5.21
CA VAL A 68 -1.22 -0.64 -5.06
C VAL A 68 -0.23 -1.02 -6.17
N SER A 69 -0.19 -2.29 -6.58
CA SER A 69 0.66 -2.72 -7.70
C SER A 69 0.30 -2.09 -9.04
N SER A 70 -0.98 -1.79 -9.26
CA SER A 70 -1.56 -1.36 -10.54
C SER A 70 -1.64 0.17 -10.71
N LEU A 71 -1.28 0.92 -9.67
CA LEU A 71 -1.33 2.38 -9.58
C LEU A 71 -0.76 3.12 -10.82
N LEU A 72 -1.61 3.92 -11.48
CA LEU A 72 -1.28 4.74 -12.65
C LEU A 72 -0.99 6.22 -12.31
N SER A 73 -1.65 6.77 -11.30
CA SER A 73 -1.52 8.18 -10.89
C SER A 73 -1.41 8.30 -9.37
N ARG A 74 -0.86 9.43 -8.91
CA ARG A 74 -0.72 9.77 -7.48
C ARG A 74 -1.99 10.42 -6.92
N ASP A 75 -3.15 9.81 -7.18
CA ASP A 75 -4.39 10.37 -6.65
C ASP A 75 -4.56 10.01 -5.17
N LYS A 76 -5.14 10.93 -4.40
CA LYS A 76 -5.46 10.79 -2.97
C LYS A 76 -6.58 9.76 -2.69
N GLN A 77 -6.72 8.78 -3.56
CA GLN A 77 -7.72 7.74 -3.46
C GLN A 77 -7.23 6.63 -2.51
N VAL A 78 -8.17 5.86 -2.00
CA VAL A 78 -7.88 4.66 -1.23
C VAL A 78 -7.42 3.57 -2.20
N HIS A 79 -6.39 2.82 -1.82
CA HIS A 79 -5.87 1.70 -2.62
C HIS A 79 -5.93 0.42 -1.81
N GLU A 80 -6.37 -0.68 -2.43
CA GLU A 80 -6.24 -2.00 -1.83
C GLU A 80 -4.76 -2.44 -1.93
N TYR A 81 -4.17 -2.81 -0.80
CA TYR A 81 -2.79 -3.26 -0.76
C TYR A 81 -2.71 -4.76 -1.02
N ASP A 82 -2.39 -5.11 -2.26
CA ASP A 82 -2.22 -6.46 -2.76
C ASP A 82 -0.87 -7.08 -2.36
N HIS A 83 -0.60 -7.07 -1.05
CA HIS A 83 0.65 -7.50 -0.44
C HIS A 83 1.04 -8.96 -0.79
N GLN A 84 0.07 -9.81 -1.13
CA GLN A 84 0.31 -11.19 -1.57
C GLN A 84 0.93 -11.24 -2.97
N VAL A 85 0.48 -10.37 -3.89
CA VAL A 85 1.04 -10.28 -5.26
C VAL A 85 2.46 -9.75 -5.20
N ILE A 86 2.71 -8.77 -4.33
CA ILE A 86 4.03 -8.17 -4.11
C ILE A 86 4.89 -9.05 -3.17
N ASN A 87 4.30 -10.07 -2.53
CA ASN A 87 4.92 -10.92 -1.53
C ASN A 87 5.64 -10.14 -0.41
N TYR A 88 4.99 -9.08 0.09
CA TYR A 88 5.56 -8.24 1.14
C TYR A 88 4.49 -7.53 1.95
N LEU A 89 4.40 -7.84 3.23
CA LEU A 89 3.59 -7.10 4.20
C LEU A 89 4.53 -6.52 5.26
N PRO A 90 4.61 -5.18 5.42
CA PRO A 90 5.45 -4.58 6.44
C PRO A 90 5.07 -5.12 7.83
N PRO A 91 6.06 -5.51 8.67
CA PRO A 91 5.76 -6.09 9.97
C PRO A 91 4.88 -5.20 10.86
N ALA A 92 5.06 -3.88 10.78
CA ALA A 92 4.22 -2.93 11.52
C ALA A 92 2.74 -2.95 11.08
N LEU A 93 2.47 -3.12 9.78
CA LEU A 93 1.10 -3.21 9.27
C LEU A 93 0.48 -4.57 9.59
N ALA A 94 1.27 -5.65 9.61
CA ALA A 94 0.78 -6.97 10.00
C ALA A 94 0.13 -6.97 11.39
N LYS A 95 0.64 -6.14 12.32
CA LYS A 95 0.09 -5.98 13.68
C LYS A 95 -1.35 -5.43 13.73
N MET A 96 -1.86 -4.84 12.65
CA MET A 96 -3.25 -4.37 12.61
C MET A 96 -4.25 -5.53 12.72
N ALA A 97 -3.96 -6.67 12.08
CA ALA A 97 -4.82 -7.84 12.15
C ALA A 97 -4.81 -8.49 13.55
N ASP A 98 -3.67 -8.43 14.25
CA ASP A 98 -3.52 -8.99 15.59
C ASP A 98 -4.54 -8.38 16.57
N VAL A 99 -4.93 -7.11 16.41
CA VAL A 99 -5.90 -6.44 17.28
C VAL A 99 -7.25 -7.14 17.29
N LEU A 100 -7.68 -7.69 16.15
CA LEU A 100 -8.95 -8.40 16.06
C LEU A 100 -8.92 -9.78 16.73
N SER A 101 -7.73 -10.30 17.05
CA SER A 101 -7.56 -11.57 17.77
C SER A 101 -7.59 -11.39 19.29
N PHE A 102 -7.58 -10.15 19.77
CA PHE A 102 -7.69 -9.85 21.18
C PHE A 102 -9.12 -10.00 21.67
N GLY A 103 -9.27 -10.58 22.84
CA GLY A 103 -10.56 -10.86 23.45
C GLY A 103 -10.37 -11.44 24.84
N VAL A 104 -11.42 -12.08 25.38
CA VAL A 104 -11.41 -12.58 26.77
C VAL A 104 -10.26 -13.55 27.06
N ASN A 105 -9.86 -14.35 26.06
CA ASN A 105 -8.84 -15.39 26.22
C ASN A 105 -7.44 -14.98 25.73
N ASN A 106 -7.32 -13.81 25.12
CA ASN A 106 -6.07 -13.32 24.53
C ASN A 106 -5.97 -11.82 24.77
N THR A 107 -5.42 -11.47 25.94
CA THR A 107 -5.30 -10.09 26.37
C THR A 107 -3.99 -9.49 25.86
N PRO A 108 -4.02 -8.33 25.19
CA PRO A 108 -2.81 -7.65 24.78
C PRO A 108 -2.00 -7.20 26.00
N THR A 109 -0.67 -7.20 25.88
CA THR A 109 0.21 -6.59 26.88
C THR A 109 0.01 -5.08 26.90
N ASP A 110 -0.08 -4.48 28.08
CA ASP A 110 -0.15 -3.02 28.22
C ASP A 110 1.21 -2.37 27.97
N PHE A 111 1.19 -1.17 27.39
CA PHE A 111 2.39 -0.35 27.25
C PHE A 111 2.77 0.21 28.62
N ASP A 112 3.93 -0.19 29.14
CA ASP A 112 4.44 0.29 30.41
C ASP A 112 5.22 1.59 30.20
N PHE A 113 4.60 2.74 30.49
CA PHE A 113 5.21 4.06 30.37
C PHE A 113 6.41 4.28 31.32
N ALA A 114 6.60 3.45 32.33
CA ALA A 114 7.75 3.53 33.24
C ALA A 114 8.97 2.75 32.72
N GLN A 115 8.74 1.65 31.98
CA GLN A 115 9.80 0.76 31.49
C GLN A 115 10.08 0.92 29.99
N GLN A 116 9.08 1.30 29.20
CA GLN A 116 9.16 1.40 27.74
C GLN A 116 9.28 2.85 27.29
N ASN A 117 10.13 3.09 26.30
CA ASN A 117 10.41 4.43 25.80
C ASN A 117 9.51 4.78 24.60
N LEU A 118 8.84 5.93 24.61
CA LEU A 118 7.99 6.38 23.52
C LEU A 118 8.72 6.55 22.17
N SER A 119 10.04 6.71 22.16
CA SER A 119 10.85 6.73 20.93
C SER A 119 10.93 5.39 20.20
N THR A 120 10.52 4.29 20.85
CA THR A 120 10.41 2.97 20.21
C THR A 120 9.12 2.80 19.41
N VAL A 121 8.12 3.67 19.64
CA VAL A 121 6.82 3.64 18.98
C VAL A 121 6.97 4.06 17.52
N LYS A 122 6.63 3.18 16.59
CA LYS A 122 6.66 3.41 15.13
C LYS A 122 5.31 3.84 14.56
N GLY A 123 4.23 3.53 15.28
CA GLY A 123 2.87 3.83 14.85
C GLY A 123 1.84 3.55 15.93
N ILE A 124 0.62 4.00 15.64
CA ILE A 124 -0.55 3.78 16.45
C ILE A 124 -1.53 2.97 15.62
N VAL A 125 -2.00 1.88 16.21
CA VAL A 125 -3.16 1.16 15.72
C VAL A 125 -4.35 1.57 16.58
N TYR A 126 -5.45 1.95 15.94
CA TYR A 126 -6.69 2.32 16.61
C TYR A 126 -7.82 1.45 16.08
N TYR A 127 -8.50 0.73 16.95
CA TYR A 127 -9.59 -0.16 16.58
C TYR A 127 -10.93 0.48 16.92
N LEU A 128 -11.73 0.81 15.90
CA LEU A 128 -13.07 1.35 16.05
C LEU A 128 -14.08 0.21 15.93
N CYS A 129 -14.93 0.04 16.94
CA CYS A 129 -15.91 -1.05 17.02
C CYS A 129 -17.33 -0.50 17.24
N ASP A 130 -18.33 -1.15 16.65
CA ASP A 130 -19.74 -0.78 16.76
C ASP A 130 -20.46 -1.37 17.97
N GLY A 131 -19.75 -2.11 18.84
CA GLY A 131 -20.31 -2.83 19.98
C GLY A 131 -20.95 -4.19 19.66
N GLN A 132 -21.09 -4.54 18.37
CA GLN A 132 -21.67 -5.80 17.89
C GLN A 132 -20.61 -6.76 17.32
N GLY A 133 -19.33 -6.40 17.45
CA GLY A 133 -18.20 -7.17 16.95
C GLY A 133 -17.78 -6.79 15.53
N ASN A 134 -18.41 -5.79 14.91
CA ASN A 134 -17.91 -5.23 13.66
C ASN A 134 -16.98 -4.06 13.97
N GLY A 135 -15.88 -3.97 13.24
CA GLY A 135 -14.98 -2.85 13.41
C GLY A 135 -14.03 -2.64 12.26
N VAL A 136 -13.33 -1.52 12.33
CA VAL A 136 -12.30 -1.10 11.38
C VAL A 136 -11.05 -0.75 12.16
N VAL A 137 -9.92 -1.30 11.72
CA VAL A 137 -8.62 -1.03 12.35
C VAL A 137 -7.91 0.00 11.51
N VAL A 138 -7.49 1.10 12.10
CA VAL A 138 -6.70 2.14 11.42
C VAL A 138 -5.28 2.16 11.94
N TYR A 139 -4.37 2.57 11.07
CA TYR A 139 -2.97 2.76 11.41
C TYR A 139 -2.54 4.18 11.08
N GLN A 140 -1.87 4.78 12.04
CA GLN A 140 -1.23 6.07 11.93
C GLN A 140 0.27 5.93 12.18
N HIS A 141 1.08 6.36 11.23
CA HIS A 141 2.53 6.37 11.43
C HIS A 141 2.97 7.49 12.38
N LYS A 142 4.00 7.19 13.19
CA LYS A 142 4.61 8.17 14.08
C LYS A 142 5.98 8.59 13.59
N TYR A 143 6.04 9.84 13.16
CA TYR A 143 7.29 10.51 12.84
C TYR A 143 8.01 10.91 14.14
N PRO A 144 9.36 10.90 14.16
CA PRO A 144 10.13 11.32 15.33
C PRO A 144 9.77 12.72 15.88
N ILE A 145 9.30 13.64 15.02
CA ILE A 145 8.88 14.99 15.41
C ILE A 145 7.61 15.02 16.26
N ALA A 146 6.81 13.95 16.25
CA ALA A 146 5.60 13.84 17.06
C ALA A 146 5.91 13.48 18.54
N LEU A 147 7.18 13.24 18.88
CA LEU A 147 7.64 12.92 20.23
C LEU A 147 8.32 14.14 20.85
N HIS A 148 7.74 14.65 21.92
CA HIS A 148 8.36 15.68 22.76
C HIS A 148 9.06 14.99 23.92
N LYS A 149 10.38 14.91 23.83
CA LYS A 149 11.20 14.30 24.88
C LYS A 149 11.40 15.25 26.06
N LYS A 150 11.43 14.67 27.24
CA LYS A 150 12.04 15.26 28.43
C LYS A 150 13.54 15.45 28.15
N THR A 151 13.90 16.63 27.66
CA THR A 151 15.29 17.07 27.59
C THR A 151 15.53 18.14 28.67
N LYS A 152 16.79 18.37 29.04
CA LYS A 152 17.14 19.28 30.15
C LYS A 152 16.66 20.73 30.00
N LEU A 153 16.19 21.14 28.81
CA LEU A 153 15.72 22.51 28.52
C LEU A 153 14.48 22.51 27.59
N SER A 154 13.56 21.56 27.77
CA SER A 154 12.28 21.54 27.05
C SER A 154 11.21 22.24 27.88
N TYR A 155 10.44 23.16 27.28
CA TYR A 155 9.37 23.88 27.97
C TYR A 155 8.08 23.93 27.13
N PHE A 156 6.92 23.96 27.78
CA PHE A 156 5.59 24.10 27.16
C PHE A 156 4.75 25.14 27.93
N SER A 157 3.73 25.73 27.32
CA SER A 157 2.83 26.65 28.04
C SER A 157 1.49 26.00 28.28
N ALA A 158 1.18 25.65 29.54
CA ALA A 158 -0.14 25.13 29.90
C ALA A 158 -1.21 26.22 29.98
N ASN A 159 -0.81 27.46 30.26
CA ASN A 159 -1.71 28.58 30.57
C ASN A 159 -1.61 29.77 29.58
N GLY A 160 -0.72 29.70 28.58
CA GLY A 160 -0.49 30.76 27.60
C GLY A 160 0.28 31.98 28.12
N ARG A 161 0.82 31.92 29.35
CA ARG A 161 1.49 33.05 30.04
C ARG A 161 2.90 32.71 30.51
N THR A 162 3.14 31.47 30.92
CA THR A 162 4.45 30.97 31.37
C THR A 162 4.88 29.77 30.55
N LEU A 163 6.19 29.53 30.52
CA LEU A 163 6.78 28.31 30.00
C LEU A 163 7.12 27.40 31.19
N ASP A 164 6.45 26.28 31.26
CA ASP A 164 6.60 25.23 32.27
C ASP A 164 7.53 24.13 31.71
N GLU A 165 8.39 23.56 32.54
CA GLU A 165 9.33 22.52 32.09
C GLU A 165 8.61 21.21 31.71
N VAL A 166 9.02 20.60 30.61
CA VAL A 166 8.53 19.28 30.19
C VAL A 166 9.18 18.21 31.06
N THR A 167 8.42 17.66 31.99
CA THR A 167 8.92 16.68 32.98
C THR A 167 8.76 15.22 32.55
N HIS A 168 8.01 14.96 31.49
CA HIS A 168 7.66 13.64 30.95
C HIS A 168 7.68 13.66 29.42
N ASP A 169 7.99 12.51 28.81
CA ASP A 169 7.85 12.35 27.36
C ASP A 169 6.36 12.42 26.97
N SER A 170 6.05 13.05 25.83
CA SER A 170 4.68 13.09 25.29
C SER A 170 4.68 12.81 23.80
N ILE A 171 3.60 12.19 23.32
CA ILE A 171 3.43 11.81 21.93
C ILE A 171 2.14 12.39 21.37
N ASP A 172 2.25 13.07 20.23
CA ASP A 172 1.09 13.67 19.57
C ASP A 172 0.32 12.60 18.81
N ILE A 173 -0.94 12.39 19.19
CA ILE A 173 -1.90 11.52 18.49
C ILE A 173 -2.92 12.38 17.77
N ASN A 174 -3.01 12.24 16.45
CA ASN A 174 -4.01 12.93 15.65
C ASN A 174 -4.83 11.92 14.84
N GLY A 175 -6.02 12.30 14.40
CA GLY A 175 -6.93 11.35 13.73
C GLY A 175 -6.54 11.00 12.29
N ASN A 176 -5.35 11.37 11.79
CA ASN A 176 -4.96 11.03 10.42
C ASN A 176 -4.80 9.53 10.24
N VAL A 177 -5.32 9.02 9.12
CA VAL A 177 -5.26 7.60 8.75
C VAL A 177 -4.30 7.44 7.58
N ASP A 178 -3.22 6.67 7.77
CA ASP A 178 -2.28 6.34 6.70
C ASP A 178 -2.67 5.03 6.01
N PHE A 179 -3.08 4.04 6.81
CA PHE A 179 -3.53 2.72 6.38
C PHE A 179 -4.75 2.29 7.20
N PHE A 180 -5.56 1.39 6.66
CA PHE A 180 -6.60 0.72 7.44
C PHE A 180 -6.72 -0.75 7.04
N TYR A 181 -7.28 -1.55 7.93
CA TYR A 181 -7.57 -2.95 7.76
C TYR A 181 -9.04 -3.20 8.01
N PHE A 182 -9.70 -3.87 7.06
CA PHE A 182 -11.12 -4.15 7.09
C PHE A 182 -11.40 -5.37 6.21
N ASP A 183 -12.32 -6.23 6.64
CA ASP A 183 -12.75 -7.42 5.86
C ASP A 183 -11.58 -8.27 5.34
N ASN A 184 -10.64 -8.58 6.24
CA ASN A 184 -9.42 -9.34 5.97
C ASN A 184 -8.47 -8.76 4.91
N LYS A 185 -8.58 -7.46 4.62
CA LYS A 185 -7.76 -6.77 3.62
C LYS A 185 -7.11 -5.52 4.17
N TYR A 186 -5.95 -5.18 3.61
CA TYR A 186 -5.20 -3.98 3.92
C TYR A 186 -5.44 -2.91 2.87
N TYR A 187 -5.51 -1.66 3.30
CA TYR A 187 -5.75 -0.51 2.45
C TYR A 187 -4.77 0.61 2.77
N ALA A 188 -4.35 1.33 1.73
CA ALA A 188 -3.41 2.43 1.82
C ALA A 188 -4.03 3.74 1.34
N LEU A 189 -3.98 4.76 2.20
CA LEU A 189 -4.20 6.16 1.82
C LEU A 189 -2.85 6.84 1.51
N ASN A 190 -1.78 6.41 2.19
CA ASN A 190 -0.46 7.01 2.06
C ASN A 190 0.56 6.05 1.41
N ILE A 191 0.49 5.91 0.08
CA ILE A 191 1.40 5.05 -0.70
C ILE A 191 2.85 5.53 -0.59
N ASN A 192 3.09 6.85 -0.52
CA ASN A 192 4.45 7.39 -0.40
C ASN A 192 5.12 6.91 0.89
N LEU A 193 4.35 6.83 1.98
CA LEU A 193 4.83 6.31 3.24
C LEU A 193 5.09 4.80 3.16
N LEU A 194 4.21 4.04 2.52
CA LEU A 194 4.41 2.61 2.28
C LEU A 194 5.71 2.33 1.50
N GLU A 195 5.95 3.07 0.41
CA GLU A 195 7.16 2.95 -0.41
C GLU A 195 8.43 3.34 0.37
N ARG A 196 8.42 4.50 1.04
CA ARG A 196 9.65 5.11 1.59
C ARG A 196 9.99 4.65 3.01
N ALA A 197 9.00 4.58 3.90
CA ALA A 197 9.22 4.29 5.32
C ALA A 197 9.08 2.80 5.64
N TYR A 198 8.26 2.07 4.87
CA TYR A 198 8.03 0.65 5.06
C TYR A 198 8.71 -0.22 4.01
N GLY A 199 9.74 0.28 3.31
CA GLY A 199 10.64 -0.56 2.51
C GLY A 199 10.05 -1.16 1.22
N LEU A 200 8.80 -0.86 0.87
CA LEU A 200 8.19 -1.35 -0.36
C LEU A 200 8.98 -0.89 -1.61
N GLU A 201 9.63 0.27 -1.56
CA GLU A 201 10.50 0.72 -2.65
C GLU A 201 11.63 -0.27 -2.97
N GLN A 202 12.33 -0.74 -1.93
CA GLN A 202 13.43 -1.68 -2.08
C GLN A 202 12.95 -3.05 -2.54
N VAL A 203 11.80 -3.50 -2.02
CA VAL A 203 11.17 -4.76 -2.45
C VAL A 203 10.81 -4.72 -3.93
N ILE A 204 10.18 -3.64 -4.40
CA ILE A 204 9.86 -3.45 -5.82
C ILE A 204 11.13 -3.48 -6.67
N ASN A 205 12.20 -2.81 -6.23
CA ASN A 205 13.45 -2.78 -6.99
C ASN A 205 14.08 -4.18 -7.08
N ASN A 206 14.06 -4.96 -6.00
CA ASN A 206 14.58 -6.34 -5.97
C ASN A 206 13.75 -7.27 -6.85
N LEU A 207 12.41 -7.19 -6.77
CA LEU A 207 11.51 -7.99 -7.61
C LEU A 207 11.68 -7.65 -9.10
N ALA A 208 11.80 -6.38 -9.44
CA ALA A 208 12.04 -5.94 -10.81
C ALA A 208 13.40 -6.43 -11.35
N ALA A 209 14.43 -6.42 -10.51
CA ALA A 209 15.74 -6.99 -10.84
C ALA A 209 15.66 -8.50 -11.10
N ASN A 210 14.83 -9.23 -10.34
CA ASN A 210 14.58 -10.65 -10.56
C ASN A 210 13.71 -10.93 -11.81
N ALA A 211 12.77 -10.05 -12.13
CA ALA A 211 11.89 -10.21 -13.29
C ALA A 211 12.65 -10.13 -14.62
N THR A 212 13.63 -9.24 -14.71
CA THR A 212 14.33 -8.93 -15.97
C THR A 212 15.02 -10.16 -16.58
N PRO A 213 15.79 -10.98 -15.83
CA PRO A 213 16.32 -12.25 -16.33
C PRO A 213 15.25 -13.21 -16.86
N HIS A 214 14.10 -13.34 -16.18
CA HIS A 214 13.02 -14.22 -16.62
C HIS A 214 12.40 -13.76 -17.94
N ILE A 215 12.26 -12.44 -18.12
CA ILE A 215 11.79 -11.84 -19.37
C ILE A 215 12.78 -12.10 -20.51
N ILE A 216 14.08 -11.95 -20.25
CA ILE A 216 15.13 -12.23 -21.24
C ILE A 216 15.12 -13.71 -21.65
N ALA A 217 14.91 -14.61 -20.68
CA ALA A 217 14.86 -16.05 -20.92
C ALA A 217 13.70 -16.51 -21.83
N LEU A 218 12.69 -15.66 -22.07
CA LEU A 218 11.67 -15.93 -23.08
C LEU A 218 12.23 -15.96 -24.52
N ASN A 219 13.42 -15.38 -24.75
CA ASN A 219 14.05 -15.27 -26.07
C ASN A 219 13.16 -14.61 -27.14
N ILE A 220 12.30 -13.67 -26.74
CA ILE A 220 11.41 -12.90 -27.63
C ILE A 220 11.85 -11.45 -27.85
N LEU A 221 12.90 -11.00 -27.15
CA LEU A 221 13.37 -9.61 -27.19
C LEU A 221 14.60 -9.46 -28.07
N ASP A 222 14.67 -8.36 -28.82
CA ASP A 222 15.89 -7.93 -29.48
C ASP A 222 16.81 -7.23 -28.47
N VAL A 223 17.82 -7.95 -28.02
CA VAL A 223 18.84 -7.46 -27.07
C VAL A 223 20.15 -7.07 -27.76
N SER A 224 20.20 -7.11 -29.10
CA SER A 224 21.45 -6.89 -29.86
C SER A 224 22.05 -5.49 -29.63
N ASN A 225 21.21 -4.49 -29.35
CA ASN A 225 21.61 -3.12 -29.07
C ASN A 225 22.00 -2.86 -27.61
N HIS A 226 22.00 -3.88 -26.75
CA HIS A 226 22.32 -3.76 -25.33
C HIS A 226 23.68 -4.44 -25.03
N PRO A 227 24.71 -3.69 -24.59
CA PRO A 227 25.99 -4.27 -24.17
C PRO A 227 25.84 -5.32 -23.06
N ASN A 228 24.83 -5.13 -22.21
CA ASN A 228 24.38 -6.08 -21.21
C ASN A 228 22.85 -6.18 -21.28
N PRO A 229 22.28 -7.34 -21.67
CA PRO A 229 20.83 -7.52 -21.79
C PRO A 229 20.04 -7.19 -20.51
N ALA A 230 20.65 -7.38 -19.34
CA ALA A 230 20.02 -7.07 -18.05
C ALA A 230 19.71 -5.56 -17.89
N ASP A 231 20.36 -4.69 -18.66
CA ASP A 231 20.21 -3.25 -18.57
C ASP A 231 19.03 -2.70 -19.41
N ILE A 232 18.24 -3.58 -20.05
CA ILE A 232 17.16 -3.20 -20.99
C ILE A 232 16.11 -2.26 -20.38
N PHE A 233 15.93 -2.27 -19.06
CA PHE A 233 14.97 -1.41 -18.34
C PHE A 233 15.61 -0.31 -17.47
N ASN A 234 16.94 -0.12 -17.50
CA ASN A 234 17.63 0.82 -16.60
C ASN A 234 17.12 2.28 -16.72
N ASP A 235 16.75 2.71 -17.93
CA ASP A 235 16.20 4.04 -18.20
C ASP A 235 14.80 4.27 -17.62
N MET A 236 14.16 3.20 -17.13
CA MET A 236 12.85 3.20 -16.49
C MET A 236 12.90 3.12 -14.96
N HIS A 237 14.06 2.90 -14.34
CA HIS A 237 14.18 2.73 -12.87
C HIS A 237 13.65 3.92 -12.05
N ARG A 238 13.66 5.13 -12.61
CA ARG A 238 13.09 6.33 -11.97
C ARG A 238 11.56 6.41 -12.06
N ASN A 239 10.93 5.60 -12.91
CA ASN A 239 9.47 5.55 -13.07
C ASN A 239 8.88 4.50 -12.12
N ARG A 240 8.37 4.96 -10.97
CA ARG A 240 7.79 4.09 -9.94
C ARG A 240 6.66 3.20 -10.46
N ASN A 241 5.74 3.75 -11.26
CA ASN A 241 4.62 2.97 -11.81
C ASN A 241 5.10 1.85 -12.72
N PHE A 242 6.12 2.13 -13.56
CA PHE A 242 6.75 1.10 -14.37
C PHE A 242 7.43 0.05 -13.49
N MET A 243 8.19 0.46 -12.48
CA MET A 243 8.90 -0.47 -11.60
C MET A 243 7.95 -1.39 -10.82
N ARG A 244 6.78 -0.93 -10.36
CA ARG A 244 5.79 -1.84 -9.73
C ARG A 244 5.28 -2.87 -10.73
N ARG A 245 4.95 -2.44 -11.94
CA ARG A 245 4.50 -3.35 -13.01
C ARG A 245 5.57 -4.35 -13.41
N LEU A 246 6.84 -3.94 -13.43
CA LEU A 246 7.95 -4.86 -13.68
C LEU A 246 8.14 -5.83 -12.49
N ALA A 247 7.92 -5.38 -11.26
CA ALA A 247 7.97 -6.25 -10.09
C ALA A 247 6.84 -7.30 -10.10
N THR A 248 5.63 -6.96 -10.54
CA THR A 248 4.51 -7.92 -10.60
C THR A 248 4.72 -9.01 -11.66
N THR A 249 5.46 -8.74 -12.73
CA THR A 249 5.72 -9.78 -13.74
C THR A 249 6.56 -10.92 -13.15
N ALA A 250 7.43 -10.68 -12.17
CA ALA A 250 8.23 -11.73 -11.50
C ALA A 250 7.38 -12.90 -11.00
N ASN A 251 6.15 -12.60 -10.55
CA ASN A 251 5.21 -13.58 -10.01
C ASN A 251 4.11 -13.97 -11.02
N SER A 252 4.18 -13.48 -12.26
CA SER A 252 3.17 -13.76 -13.29
C SER A 252 3.24 -15.22 -13.74
N PRO A 253 2.13 -15.98 -13.68
CA PRO A 253 2.08 -17.34 -14.22
C PRO A 253 2.44 -17.40 -15.71
N LEU A 254 2.21 -16.30 -16.45
CA LEU A 254 2.55 -16.23 -17.87
C LEU A 254 4.06 -16.32 -18.12
N LEU A 255 4.88 -15.74 -17.23
CA LEU A 255 6.34 -15.88 -17.30
C LEU A 255 6.80 -17.25 -16.79
N GLN A 256 6.14 -17.79 -15.76
CA GLN A 256 6.54 -19.08 -15.15
C GLN A 256 6.21 -20.28 -16.03
N ASN A 257 5.08 -20.24 -16.75
CA ASN A 257 4.60 -21.37 -17.56
C ASN A 257 5.20 -21.40 -18.97
N GLY A 258 6.01 -20.40 -19.36
CA GLY A 258 6.66 -20.36 -20.68
C GLY A 258 5.70 -20.29 -21.87
N THR A 259 4.43 -19.93 -21.65
CA THR A 259 3.38 -19.92 -22.68
C THR A 259 3.44 -18.70 -23.61
N ILE A 260 4.27 -17.71 -23.30
CA ILE A 260 4.43 -16.51 -24.11
C ILE A 260 5.40 -16.81 -25.26
N ASN A 261 4.93 -16.65 -26.49
CA ASN A 261 5.74 -16.69 -27.69
C ASN A 261 5.30 -15.58 -28.68
N ILE A 262 6.11 -15.35 -29.70
CA ILE A 262 5.88 -14.29 -30.69
C ILE A 262 4.55 -14.47 -31.44
N ALA A 263 4.16 -15.70 -31.78
CA ALA A 263 2.92 -15.96 -32.51
C ALA A 263 1.66 -15.57 -31.70
N ASN A 264 1.66 -15.88 -30.40
CA ASN A 264 0.60 -15.49 -29.48
C ASN A 264 0.54 -13.96 -29.35
N ILE A 265 1.69 -13.29 -29.25
CA ILE A 265 1.78 -11.83 -29.18
C ILE A 265 1.27 -11.19 -30.48
N GLN A 266 1.65 -11.71 -31.65
CA GLN A 266 1.19 -11.22 -32.95
C GLN A 266 -0.34 -11.29 -33.08
N THR A 267 -0.94 -12.39 -32.64
CA THR A 267 -2.40 -12.55 -32.63
C THR A 267 -3.05 -11.55 -31.68
N LEU A 268 -2.45 -11.33 -30.51
CA LEU A 268 -2.97 -10.37 -29.52
C LEU A 268 -2.92 -8.94 -30.06
N ILE A 269 -1.79 -8.48 -30.59
CA ILE A 269 -1.63 -7.07 -31.01
C ILE A 269 -2.53 -6.70 -32.20
N GLN A 270 -2.99 -7.68 -32.99
CA GLN A 270 -4.01 -7.46 -34.04
C GLN A 270 -5.37 -7.08 -33.44
N ASN A 271 -5.71 -7.66 -32.29
CA ASN A 271 -6.97 -7.37 -31.59
C ASN A 271 -6.90 -6.12 -30.70
N PHE A 272 -5.70 -5.62 -30.40
CA PHE A 272 -5.48 -4.46 -29.52
C PHE A 272 -4.64 -3.39 -30.24
N PRO A 273 -5.26 -2.46 -30.98
CA PRO A 273 -4.55 -1.44 -31.77
C PRO A 273 -3.54 -0.63 -30.97
N ILE A 274 -3.83 -0.33 -29.71
CA ILE A 274 -2.89 0.39 -28.85
C ILE A 274 -1.63 -0.43 -28.53
N LEU A 275 -1.72 -1.76 -28.42
CA LEU A 275 -0.56 -2.63 -28.30
C LEU A 275 0.20 -2.74 -29.62
N GLY A 276 -0.51 -2.95 -30.74
CA GLY A 276 0.11 -3.01 -32.08
C GLY A 276 0.86 -1.74 -32.47
N ARG A 277 0.42 -0.57 -32.01
CA ARG A 277 1.13 0.70 -32.19
C ARG A 277 2.44 0.81 -31.38
N ASN A 278 2.60 0.04 -30.31
CA ASN A 278 3.71 0.19 -29.35
C ASN A 278 4.54 -1.09 -29.16
N ILE A 279 4.18 -2.22 -29.74
CA ILE A 279 4.96 -3.46 -29.71
C ILE A 279 5.37 -3.77 -31.15
N ILE A 280 6.64 -3.51 -31.45
CA ILE A 280 7.20 -3.65 -32.79
C ILE A 280 8.01 -4.95 -32.83
N ILE A 281 7.73 -5.79 -33.83
CA ILE A 281 8.49 -7.01 -34.11
C ILE A 281 9.38 -6.72 -35.31
N ASN A 282 10.69 -6.91 -35.13
CA ASN A 282 11.70 -6.66 -36.16
C ASN A 282 11.73 -7.78 -37.22
N GLN A 283 12.59 -7.63 -38.22
CA GLN A 283 12.75 -8.62 -39.31
C GLN A 283 13.27 -9.98 -38.81
N ALA A 284 13.96 -10.03 -37.67
CA ALA A 284 14.42 -11.25 -37.03
C ALA A 284 13.32 -11.96 -36.22
N GLY A 285 12.09 -11.42 -36.18
CA GLY A 285 10.99 -11.98 -35.42
C GLY A 285 11.06 -11.69 -33.92
N LEU A 286 11.86 -10.70 -33.49
CA LEU A 286 12.04 -10.32 -32.09
C LEU A 286 11.40 -8.96 -31.79
N ILE A 287 10.99 -8.76 -30.54
CA ILE A 287 10.36 -7.52 -30.07
C ILE A 287 11.44 -6.47 -29.78
N GLU A 288 11.27 -5.29 -30.36
CA GLU A 288 12.15 -4.13 -30.17
C GLU A 288 11.65 -3.24 -29.02
N LEU A 289 12.53 -2.93 -28.06
CA LEU A 289 12.24 -2.09 -26.89
C LEU A 289 13.06 -0.78 -26.87
N SER A 290 13.09 -0.06 -27.98
CA SER A 290 13.90 1.15 -28.19
C SER A 290 13.42 2.40 -27.43
N SER A 291 12.16 2.45 -27.03
CA SER A 291 11.56 3.60 -26.36
C SER A 291 10.91 3.23 -25.02
N LYS A 292 10.84 4.20 -24.11
CA LYS A 292 10.14 4.07 -22.82
C LYS A 292 8.67 3.64 -22.98
N LYS A 293 8.03 4.06 -24.06
CA LYS A 293 6.64 3.73 -24.37
C LYS A 293 6.51 2.26 -24.79
N GLN A 294 7.40 1.76 -25.65
CA GLN A 294 7.46 0.34 -26.01
C GLN A 294 7.68 -0.54 -24.76
N LYS A 295 8.66 -0.18 -23.92
CA LYS A 295 8.93 -0.88 -22.65
C LYS A 295 7.68 -0.93 -21.76
N LEU A 296 6.99 0.20 -21.60
CA LEU A 296 5.77 0.27 -20.79
C LEU A 296 4.69 -0.67 -21.33
N TYR A 297 4.34 -0.60 -22.62
CA TYR A 297 3.28 -1.44 -23.18
C TYR A 297 3.64 -2.91 -23.22
N PHE A 298 4.91 -3.24 -23.41
CA PHE A 298 5.39 -4.61 -23.31
C PHE A 298 5.18 -5.18 -21.90
N ILE A 299 5.55 -4.44 -20.84
CA ILE A 299 5.29 -4.88 -19.47
C ILE A 299 3.78 -4.98 -19.16
N ARG A 300 2.95 -4.08 -19.71
CA ARG A 300 1.48 -4.19 -19.58
C ARG A 300 0.94 -5.49 -20.21
N LEU A 301 1.48 -5.88 -21.36
CA LEU A 301 1.16 -7.17 -21.99
C LEU A 301 1.55 -8.34 -21.07
N LEU A 302 2.75 -8.33 -20.48
CA LEU A 302 3.22 -9.39 -19.58
C LEU A 302 2.41 -9.51 -18.28
N ASN A 303 1.78 -8.41 -17.83
CA ASN A 303 0.87 -8.39 -16.69
C ASN A 303 -0.58 -8.78 -17.06
N ASN A 304 -0.80 -9.32 -18.26
CA ASN A 304 -2.13 -9.73 -18.74
C ASN A 304 -3.17 -8.61 -18.74
N GLU A 305 -2.75 -7.37 -19.00
CA GLU A 305 -3.68 -6.23 -18.98
C GLU A 305 -4.58 -6.17 -20.21
N ALA A 306 -4.28 -6.92 -21.28
CA ALA A 306 -5.15 -7.03 -22.45
C ALA A 306 -6.35 -7.92 -22.11
N SER A 307 -7.54 -7.35 -22.11
CA SER A 307 -8.78 -8.05 -21.72
C SER A 307 -9.91 -7.76 -22.69
N PHE A 308 -10.90 -8.64 -22.72
CA PHE A 308 -12.12 -8.48 -23.50
C PHE A 308 -13.31 -8.29 -22.57
N THR A 309 -14.22 -7.39 -22.92
CA THR A 309 -15.47 -7.23 -22.17
C THR A 309 -16.31 -8.51 -22.27
N ALA A 310 -16.99 -8.86 -21.17
CA ALA A 310 -17.72 -10.13 -21.09
C ALA A 310 -18.92 -10.20 -22.04
N LEU A 311 -19.53 -9.07 -22.39
CA LEU A 311 -20.81 -9.02 -23.11
C LEU A 311 -20.63 -8.97 -24.64
N ASN A 312 -19.73 -8.11 -25.13
CA ASN A 312 -19.56 -7.83 -26.55
C ASN A 312 -18.14 -8.13 -27.07
N LEU A 313 -17.27 -8.70 -26.23
CA LEU A 313 -15.89 -9.05 -26.60
C LEU A 313 -15.09 -7.86 -27.15
N GLU A 314 -15.39 -6.65 -26.69
CA GLU A 314 -14.62 -5.46 -27.02
C GLU A 314 -13.28 -5.49 -26.28
N PRO A 315 -12.16 -5.22 -26.98
CA PRO A 315 -10.85 -5.15 -26.35
C PRO A 315 -10.76 -3.90 -25.45
N PHE A 316 -10.17 -4.06 -24.27
CA PHE A 316 -9.81 -2.96 -23.37
C PHE A 316 -8.53 -3.31 -22.57
N LEU A 317 -7.87 -2.30 -22.01
CA LEU A 317 -6.77 -2.53 -21.08
C LEU A 317 -7.28 -2.44 -19.63
N ALA A 318 -7.06 -3.48 -18.83
CA ALA A 318 -7.67 -3.65 -17.52
C ALA A 318 -7.24 -2.60 -16.47
N VAL A 319 -6.16 -1.87 -16.72
CA VAL A 319 -5.64 -0.85 -15.81
C VAL A 319 -5.62 0.49 -16.51
N GLY A 320 -6.52 1.38 -16.09
CA GLY A 320 -6.88 2.62 -16.78
C GLY A 320 -8.06 2.36 -17.70
N LYS A 321 -9.15 3.12 -17.54
CA LYS A 321 -10.25 3.16 -18.53
C LYS A 321 -9.79 3.82 -19.84
N ASP A 322 -8.59 3.47 -20.32
CA ASP A 322 -8.11 3.84 -21.62
C ASP A 322 -8.84 2.94 -22.61
N SER A 323 -9.59 3.55 -23.52
CA SER A 323 -10.12 2.82 -24.68
C SER A 323 -8.95 2.13 -25.38
N ALA A 324 -9.07 0.83 -25.67
CA ALA A 324 -8.05 0.10 -26.42
C ALA A 324 -8.13 0.38 -27.94
N ALA A 325 -9.09 1.21 -28.38
CA ALA A 325 -9.24 1.68 -29.74
C ALA A 325 -8.05 2.56 -30.20
#